data_AF-A0A8H4YAE3-F1
#
_entry.id   AF-A0A8H4YAE3-F1
#
_cell.length_a   1.000
_cell.length_b   1.000
_cell.length_c   1.000
_cell.angle_alpha   90.00
_cell.angle_beta   90.00
_cell.angle_gamma   90.00
#
_symmetry.space_group_name_H-M   'P 1'
#
loop_
_entity.id
_entity.type
_entity.pdbx_description
1 polymer ?
#
loop_
_entity_poly.entity_id
_entity_poly.type
_entity_poly.pdbx_seq_one_letter_code
_entity_poly.pdbx_strand_id
1 'polypeptide(L)'
;MRLNSVVILSLFGLATASPVPEPVGSASIDATDFKVDWAVVQKDFDLALEKAENDPHLTKRLNTQSANNVAYGRVIYAAGEAAYKQARRISNWNKARAEYIRLVTEMMMDRNPDSKTAVAAVCYNKKYGLKDPRNIYGLRSAEFSIWPASTDYDCFYMGRGNAFWSQGDGGSVNVHARWQRGVCRFDKSSDLYC
;
A
#
# COMPACT_ATOMS: atom_id res chain seq x y z
N MET A 1 -60.61 -37.69 11.57
CA MET A 1 -59.25 -37.12 11.50
C MET A 1 -58.76 -37.19 10.07
N ARG A 2 -58.63 -36.05 9.38
CA ARG A 2 -58.01 -35.92 8.05
C ARG A 2 -57.07 -34.73 8.12
N LEU A 3 -55.76 -34.98 8.03
CA LEU A 3 -54.75 -33.94 7.92
C LEU A 3 -54.57 -33.60 6.42
N ASN A 4 -54.79 -32.33 6.07
CA ASN A 4 -54.39 -31.78 4.78
C ASN A 4 -52.90 -31.43 4.84
N SER A 5 -52.11 -32.08 4.00
CA SER A 5 -50.71 -31.70 3.76
C SER A 5 -50.66 -30.65 2.65
N VAL A 6 -50.21 -29.44 2.97
CA VAL A 6 -49.85 -28.41 1.99
C VAL A 6 -48.36 -28.54 1.72
N VAL A 7 -48.00 -28.89 0.49
CA VAL A 7 -46.61 -28.92 0.01
C VAL A 7 -46.30 -27.54 -0.59
N ILE A 8 -45.36 -26.81 0.01
CA ILE A 8 -44.82 -25.56 -0.54
C ILE A 8 -43.59 -25.93 -1.38
N LEU A 9 -43.73 -25.93 -2.70
CA LEU A 9 -42.58 -26.01 -3.63
C LEU A 9 -41.87 -24.66 -3.63
N SER A 10 -40.63 -24.64 -3.13
CA SER A 10 -39.74 -23.48 -3.22
C SER A 10 -38.95 -23.59 -4.53
N LEU A 11 -39.28 -22.77 -5.53
CA LEU A 11 -38.42 -22.60 -6.71
C LEU A 11 -37.16 -21.82 -6.31
N PHE A 12 -36.03 -22.52 -6.18
CA PHE A 12 -34.72 -21.88 -6.22
C PHE A 12 -34.39 -21.55 -7.68
N GLY A 13 -34.53 -20.28 -8.06
CA GLY A 13 -33.94 -19.75 -9.28
C GLY A 13 -32.42 -19.80 -9.16
N LEU A 14 -31.78 -20.68 -9.93
CA LEU A 14 -30.33 -20.66 -10.13
C LEU A 14 -30.00 -19.44 -10.99
N ALA A 15 -29.59 -18.35 -10.35
CA ALA A 15 -28.89 -17.28 -11.05
C ALA A 15 -27.53 -17.85 -11.49
N THR A 16 -27.40 -18.23 -12.75
CA THR A 16 -26.11 -18.51 -13.36
C THR A 16 -25.35 -17.20 -13.41
N ALA A 17 -24.45 -16.98 -12.45
CA ALA A 17 -23.47 -15.92 -12.55
C ALA A 17 -22.61 -16.23 -13.78
N SER A 18 -22.77 -15.45 -14.84
CA SER A 18 -21.89 -15.50 -15.99
C SER A 18 -20.45 -15.29 -15.50
N PRO A 19 -19.47 -16.13 -15.90
CA PRO A 19 -18.08 -15.89 -15.55
C PRO A 19 -17.70 -14.50 -16.07
N VAL A 20 -17.31 -13.61 -15.14
CA VAL A 20 -16.69 -12.34 -15.50
C VAL A 20 -15.42 -12.70 -16.27
N PRO A 21 -15.24 -12.24 -17.53
CA PRO A 21 -14.03 -12.52 -18.27
C PRO A 21 -12.85 -11.96 -17.48
N GLU A 22 -11.89 -12.83 -17.16
CA GLU A 22 -10.60 -12.43 -16.61
C GLU A 22 -9.98 -11.40 -17.55
N PRO A 23 -9.40 -10.31 -17.03
CA PRO A 23 -8.68 -9.36 -17.87
C PRO A 23 -7.54 -10.10 -18.58
N VAL A 24 -7.65 -10.15 -19.91
CA VAL A 24 -6.69 -10.74 -20.82
C VAL A 24 -5.30 -10.17 -20.56
N GLY A 25 -4.36 -11.05 -20.18
CA GLY A 25 -2.94 -10.87 -20.39
C GLY A 25 -2.18 -10.02 -19.35
N SER A 26 -1.91 -10.60 -18.19
CA SER A 26 -0.58 -10.42 -17.58
C SER A 26 -0.08 -11.77 -17.15
N ALA A 27 0.82 -12.37 -17.94
CA ALA A 27 1.52 -13.58 -17.52
C ALA A 27 2.15 -13.31 -16.15
N SER A 28 1.69 -14.05 -15.14
CA SER A 28 2.31 -14.02 -13.81
C SER A 28 3.72 -14.57 -13.94
N ILE A 29 4.70 -13.85 -13.41
CA ILE A 29 6.11 -14.26 -13.40
C ILE A 29 6.44 -14.93 -12.08
N ASP A 30 7.27 -15.98 -12.14
CA ASP A 30 7.84 -16.55 -10.93
C ASP A 30 8.69 -15.47 -10.24
N ALA A 31 8.62 -15.45 -8.93
CA ALA A 31 9.26 -14.46 -8.11
C ALA A 31 10.79 -14.57 -8.12
N THR A 32 11.37 -15.70 -8.55
CA THR A 32 12.82 -15.81 -8.79
C THR A 32 13.27 -15.07 -10.04
N ASP A 33 12.37 -14.87 -11.00
CA ASP A 33 12.65 -14.19 -12.27
C ASP A 33 12.19 -12.74 -12.28
N PHE A 34 11.57 -12.29 -11.18
CA PHE A 34 11.10 -10.92 -11.05
C PHE A 34 12.27 -9.93 -11.02
N LYS A 35 12.27 -9.02 -12.00
CA LYS A 35 13.19 -7.89 -12.06
C LYS A 35 12.38 -6.62 -12.24
N VAL A 36 12.69 -5.63 -11.40
CA VAL A 36 12.07 -4.31 -11.49
C VAL A 36 12.62 -3.57 -12.70
N ASP A 37 11.73 -3.18 -13.60
CA ASP A 37 12.05 -2.20 -14.64
C ASP A 37 11.81 -0.79 -14.09
N TRP A 38 12.88 -0.18 -13.58
CA TRP A 38 12.82 1.14 -12.97
C TRP A 38 12.36 2.24 -13.92
N ALA A 39 12.61 2.10 -15.24
CA ALA A 39 12.14 3.09 -16.21
C ALA A 39 10.61 3.03 -16.35
N VAL A 40 10.04 1.82 -16.34
CA VAL A 40 8.58 1.63 -16.35
C VAL A 40 7.96 2.09 -15.02
N VAL A 41 8.56 1.74 -13.88
CA VAL A 41 8.12 2.21 -12.55
C VAL A 41 8.09 3.73 -12.52
N GLN A 42 9.14 4.37 -13.01
CA GLN A 42 9.25 5.82 -13.06
C GLN A 42 8.14 6.45 -13.89
N LYS A 43 7.89 5.92 -15.08
CA LYS A 43 6.81 6.39 -15.97
C LYS A 43 5.44 6.22 -15.31
N ASP A 44 5.19 5.09 -14.67
CA ASP A 44 3.93 4.83 -13.97
C ASP A 44 3.73 5.77 -12.78
N PHE A 45 4.81 6.06 -12.05
CA PHE A 45 4.81 7.02 -10.95
C PHE A 45 4.47 8.42 -11.45
N ASP A 46 5.14 8.92 -12.49
CA ASP A 46 4.92 10.27 -13.00
C ASP A 46 3.48 10.43 -13.53
N LEU A 47 2.94 9.42 -14.22
CA LEU A 47 1.55 9.40 -14.67
C LEU A 47 0.56 9.45 -13.50
N ALA A 48 0.81 8.68 -12.45
CA ALA A 48 -0.05 8.67 -11.27
C ALA A 48 0.05 9.98 -10.46
N LEU A 49 1.23 10.59 -10.43
CA LEU A 49 1.45 11.89 -9.81
C LEU A 49 0.71 13.00 -10.57
N GLU A 50 0.85 13.05 -11.89
CA GLU A 50 0.13 14.00 -12.76
C GLU A 50 -1.39 13.90 -12.54
N LYS A 51 -1.93 12.68 -12.50
CA LYS A 51 -3.34 12.45 -12.17
C LYS A 51 -3.71 13.03 -10.80
N ALA A 52 -2.88 12.83 -9.78
CA ALA A 52 -3.12 13.32 -8.44
C ALA A 52 -2.99 14.85 -8.31
N GLU A 53 -2.26 15.49 -9.22
CA GLU A 53 -2.14 16.94 -9.32
C GLU A 53 -3.33 17.58 -10.04
N ASN A 54 -3.81 16.94 -11.09
CA ASN A 54 -4.85 17.46 -11.97
C ASN A 54 -6.28 17.06 -11.56
N ASP A 55 -6.47 16.08 -10.67
CA ASP A 55 -7.78 15.69 -10.15
C ASP A 55 -8.08 16.42 -8.81
N PRO A 56 -9.05 17.37 -8.79
CA PRO A 56 -9.39 18.12 -7.59
C PRO A 56 -10.07 17.25 -6.52
N HIS A 57 -10.80 16.20 -6.91
CA HIS A 57 -11.44 15.27 -5.96
C HIS A 57 -10.39 14.40 -5.29
N LEU A 58 -9.42 13.91 -6.05
CA LEU A 58 -8.29 13.19 -5.50
C LEU A 58 -7.48 14.12 -4.59
N THR A 59 -7.10 15.32 -5.04
CA THR A 59 -6.39 16.30 -4.21
C THR A 59 -7.12 16.58 -2.89
N LYS A 60 -8.45 16.73 -2.90
CA LYS A 60 -9.25 16.90 -1.69
C LYS A 60 -9.13 15.71 -0.74
N ARG A 61 -9.14 14.47 -1.26
CA ARG A 61 -8.92 13.24 -0.46
C ARG A 61 -7.50 13.14 0.09
N LEU A 62 -6.51 13.69 -0.61
CA LEU A 62 -5.10 13.72 -0.19
C LEU A 62 -4.84 14.76 0.90
N ASN A 63 -5.72 15.75 1.04
CA ASN A 63 -5.60 16.82 2.02
C ASN A 63 -6.21 16.41 3.37
N THR A 64 -5.46 15.64 4.16
CA THR A 64 -5.87 15.26 5.52
C THR A 64 -5.46 16.33 6.54
N GLN A 65 -6.23 16.50 7.62
CA GLN A 65 -6.12 17.60 8.59
C GLN A 65 -4.80 17.71 9.38
N SER A 66 -3.78 16.87 9.15
CA SER A 66 -2.62 16.76 10.06
C SER A 66 -1.29 17.41 9.64
N ALA A 67 -1.10 17.89 8.41
CA ALA A 67 0.10 18.66 8.00
C ALA A 67 -0.05 19.12 6.54
N ASN A 68 0.95 19.83 5.97
CA ASN A 68 1.10 20.13 4.54
C ASN A 68 1.17 18.84 3.68
N ASN A 69 0.08 18.08 3.68
CA ASN A 69 0.02 16.64 3.42
C ASN A 69 -0.29 16.30 1.99
N VAL A 70 -0.81 17.25 1.21
CA VAL A 70 -1.20 16.96 -0.18
C VAL A 70 0.02 16.52 -0.98
N ALA A 71 1.16 17.21 -0.86
CA ALA A 71 2.38 16.83 -1.57
C ALA A 71 2.87 15.42 -1.17
N TYR A 72 3.00 15.15 0.14
CA TYR A 72 3.37 13.82 0.64
C TYR A 72 2.37 12.74 0.23
N GLY A 73 1.08 13.02 0.35
CA GLY A 73 -0.01 12.13 0.00
C GLY A 73 -0.08 11.81 -1.50
N ARG A 74 0.25 12.79 -2.36
CA ARG A 74 0.42 12.61 -3.82
C ARG A 74 1.57 11.66 -4.12
N VAL A 75 2.71 11.82 -3.46
CA VAL A 75 3.84 10.90 -3.65
C VAL A 75 3.49 9.48 -3.18
N ILE A 76 2.82 9.34 -2.02
CA ILE A 76 2.36 8.02 -1.54
C ILE A 76 1.32 7.42 -2.49
N TYR A 77 0.44 8.25 -3.07
CA TYR A 77 -0.49 7.79 -4.13
C TYR A 77 0.25 7.18 -5.30
N ALA A 78 1.14 7.98 -5.88
CA ALA A 78 1.84 7.64 -7.10
C ALA A 78 2.75 6.43 -6.89
N ALA A 79 3.41 6.36 -5.73
CA ALA A 79 4.20 5.21 -5.33
C ALA A 79 3.35 3.93 -5.20
N GLY A 80 2.19 4.00 -4.56
CA GLY A 80 1.25 2.86 -4.46
C GLY A 80 0.81 2.35 -5.83
N GLU A 81 0.34 3.24 -6.70
CA GLU A 81 -0.12 2.89 -8.05
C GLU A 81 0.99 2.26 -8.91
N ALA A 82 2.19 2.86 -8.90
CA ALA A 82 3.32 2.35 -9.65
C ALA A 82 3.82 0.99 -9.12
N ALA A 83 3.91 0.85 -7.78
CA ALA A 83 4.31 -0.41 -7.15
C ALA A 83 3.30 -1.52 -7.42
N TYR A 84 2.00 -1.21 -7.35
CA TYR A 84 0.92 -2.17 -7.63
C TYR A 84 1.07 -2.79 -9.03
N LYS A 85 1.29 -1.97 -10.06
CA LYS A 85 1.43 -2.42 -11.45
C LYS A 85 2.58 -3.43 -11.64
N GLN A 86 3.65 -3.28 -10.87
CA GLN A 86 4.78 -4.22 -10.89
C GLN A 86 4.51 -5.45 -10.05
N ALA A 87 4.19 -5.26 -8.77
CA ALA A 87 4.08 -6.32 -7.79
C ALA A 87 2.93 -7.30 -8.11
N ARG A 88 1.83 -6.84 -8.74
CA ARG A 88 0.72 -7.71 -9.14
C ARG A 88 1.09 -8.79 -10.17
N ARG A 89 2.25 -8.65 -10.83
CA ARG A 89 2.76 -9.64 -11.79
C ARG A 89 3.44 -10.81 -11.09
N ILE A 90 3.78 -10.69 -9.81
CA ILE A 90 4.44 -11.74 -9.04
C ILE A 90 3.38 -12.76 -8.60
N SER A 91 3.54 -14.01 -8.98
CA SER A 91 2.59 -15.08 -8.63
C SER A 91 2.56 -15.41 -7.14
N ASN A 92 3.71 -15.33 -6.46
CA ASN A 92 3.82 -15.61 -5.04
C ASN A 92 3.31 -14.44 -4.19
N TRP A 93 2.18 -14.64 -3.50
CA TRP A 93 1.52 -13.61 -2.72
C TRP A 93 2.41 -12.88 -1.69
N ASN A 94 3.18 -13.63 -0.89
CA ASN A 94 4.02 -13.03 0.14
C ASN A 94 5.16 -12.20 -0.47
N LYS A 95 5.75 -12.69 -1.57
CA LYS A 95 6.80 -11.95 -2.29
C LYS A 95 6.21 -10.73 -3.01
N ALA A 96 5.03 -10.84 -3.60
CA ALA A 96 4.33 -9.72 -4.23
C ALA A 96 4.08 -8.59 -3.21
N ARG A 97 3.61 -8.94 -2.02
CA ARG A 97 3.39 -8.01 -0.92
C ARG A 97 4.67 -7.36 -0.41
N ALA A 98 5.72 -8.15 -0.15
CA ALA A 98 7.01 -7.63 0.28
C ALA A 98 7.60 -6.66 -0.76
N GLU A 99 7.50 -7.03 -2.04
CA GLU A 99 7.98 -6.21 -3.14
C GLU A 99 7.16 -4.93 -3.32
N TYR A 100 5.84 -5.01 -3.17
CA TYR A 100 4.95 -3.86 -3.19
C TYR A 100 5.41 -2.80 -2.16
N ILE A 101 5.50 -3.15 -0.87
CA ILE A 101 5.88 -2.17 0.16
C ILE A 101 7.33 -1.69 0.04
N ARG A 102 8.23 -2.56 -0.46
CA ARG A 102 9.60 -2.16 -0.81
C ARG A 102 9.55 -1.04 -1.84
N LEU A 103 8.96 -1.28 -3.01
CA LEU A 103 8.84 -0.30 -4.09
C LEU A 103 8.14 1.00 -3.65
N VAL A 104 7.06 0.89 -2.87
CA VAL A 104 6.34 2.08 -2.36
C VAL A 104 7.28 2.96 -1.53
N THR A 105 7.95 2.41 -0.53
CA THR A 105 8.83 3.20 0.36
C THR A 105 10.11 3.68 -0.34
N GLU A 106 10.59 2.96 -1.36
CA GLU A 106 11.67 3.42 -2.25
C GLU A 106 11.27 4.68 -3.01
N MET A 107 10.15 4.63 -3.74
CA MET A 107 9.65 5.80 -4.46
C MET A 107 9.30 6.96 -3.52
N MET A 108 8.73 6.66 -2.34
CA MET A 108 8.47 7.69 -1.34
C MET A 108 9.74 8.44 -0.93
N MET A 109 10.83 7.74 -0.66
CA MET A 109 12.08 8.38 -0.24
C MET A 109 12.80 9.07 -1.39
N ASP A 110 12.82 8.46 -2.57
CA ASP A 110 13.48 9.01 -3.76
C ASP A 110 12.76 10.25 -4.29
N ARG A 111 11.44 10.38 -4.04
CA ARG A 111 10.58 11.50 -4.45
C ARG A 111 10.01 12.30 -3.28
N ASN A 112 10.73 12.28 -2.14
CA ASN A 112 10.30 12.97 -0.93
C ASN A 112 10.19 14.50 -1.17
N PRO A 113 9.00 15.11 -1.01
CA PRO A 113 8.78 16.55 -1.24
C PRO A 113 9.63 17.47 -0.37
N ASP A 114 9.94 17.05 0.86
CA ASP A 114 10.84 17.76 1.76
C ASP A 114 11.56 16.75 2.66
N SER A 115 12.75 16.37 2.19
CA SER A 115 13.66 15.44 2.85
C SER A 115 14.28 16.01 4.12
N LYS A 116 14.27 17.31 4.37
CA LYS A 116 14.81 17.86 5.63
C LYS A 116 13.85 17.59 6.77
N THR A 117 12.55 17.69 6.50
CA THR A 117 11.45 17.48 7.44
C THR A 117 11.12 16.00 7.59
N ALA A 118 10.80 15.32 6.48
CA ALA A 118 10.47 13.90 6.44
C ALA A 118 11.73 13.07 6.17
N VAL A 119 12.15 12.26 7.13
CA VAL A 119 13.46 11.57 7.08
C VAL A 119 13.38 10.07 6.93
N ALA A 120 12.18 9.51 7.11
CA ALA A 120 11.87 8.12 6.81
C ALA A 120 10.50 7.99 6.15
N ALA A 121 10.32 6.89 5.42
CA ALA A 121 9.06 6.40 4.89
C ALA A 121 8.81 5.02 5.49
N VAL A 122 7.59 4.76 5.94
CA VAL A 122 7.17 3.50 6.54
C VAL A 122 5.87 3.06 5.87
N CYS A 123 5.76 1.78 5.55
CA CYS A 123 4.50 1.12 5.18
C CYS A 123 4.29 -0.10 6.08
N TYR A 124 3.14 -0.19 6.74
CA TYR A 124 2.84 -1.28 7.68
C TYR A 124 1.37 -1.67 7.68
N ASN A 125 1.06 -2.98 7.75
CA ASN A 125 -0.33 -3.47 7.72
C ASN A 125 -0.85 -4.01 9.07
N LYS A 126 -0.14 -3.76 10.18
CA LYS A 126 -0.56 -4.16 11.53
C LYS A 126 -0.59 -2.95 12.45
N LYS A 127 -0.94 -3.19 13.72
CA LYS A 127 -0.95 -2.15 14.74
C LYS A 127 0.47 -1.66 15.02
N TYR A 128 0.63 -0.36 15.09
CA TYR A 128 1.89 0.28 15.45
C TYR A 128 1.63 1.40 16.45
N GLY A 129 2.70 1.84 17.11
CA GLY A 129 2.70 3.08 17.86
C GLY A 129 3.66 4.09 17.25
N LEU A 130 3.46 5.36 17.60
CA LEU A 130 4.34 6.46 17.24
C LEU A 130 4.71 7.23 18.51
N LYS A 131 5.93 7.76 18.58
CA LYS A 131 6.32 8.68 19.68
C LYS A 131 5.52 9.98 19.62
N ASP A 132 5.38 10.58 18.43
CA ASP A 132 4.52 11.73 18.19
C ASP A 132 3.66 11.50 16.94
N PRO A 133 2.36 11.16 17.08
CA PRO A 133 1.44 10.97 15.97
C PRO A 133 1.21 12.23 15.11
N ARG A 134 1.62 13.41 15.58
CA ARG A 134 1.54 14.67 14.80
C ARG A 134 2.79 14.92 13.97
N ASN A 135 3.86 14.15 14.19
CA ASN A 135 5.13 14.26 13.46
C ASN A 135 5.26 13.16 12.38
N ILE A 136 4.16 12.91 11.68
CA ILE A 136 4.09 12.08 10.47
C ILE A 136 3.41 12.86 9.35
N TYR A 137 3.70 12.51 8.10
CA TYR A 137 3.20 13.22 6.94
C TYR A 137 2.60 12.27 5.92
N GLY A 138 1.48 12.68 5.34
CA GLY A 138 0.81 11.96 4.26
C GLY A 138 0.28 10.58 4.64
N LEU A 139 -0.10 10.32 5.91
CA LEU A 139 -0.64 9.02 6.31
C LEU A 139 -1.83 8.58 5.45
N ARG A 140 -1.68 7.43 4.76
CA ARG A 140 -2.68 6.89 3.83
C ARG A 140 -2.69 5.37 3.86
N SER A 141 -3.88 4.79 3.69
CA SER A 141 -4.03 3.37 3.37
C SER A 141 -3.71 3.13 1.90
N ALA A 142 -2.78 2.23 1.64
CA ALA A 142 -2.36 1.78 0.33
C ALA A 142 -2.73 0.29 0.19
N GLU A 143 -3.77 0.00 -0.59
CA GLU A 143 -4.28 -1.35 -0.81
C GLU A 143 -3.43 -2.10 -1.85
N PHE A 144 -3.10 -3.35 -1.55
CA PHE A 144 -2.56 -4.31 -2.50
C PHE A 144 -3.51 -5.50 -2.64
N SER A 145 -4.10 -5.66 -3.82
CA SER A 145 -5.14 -6.65 -4.09
C SER A 145 -4.86 -7.49 -5.34
N ILE A 146 -4.82 -8.80 -5.19
CA ILE A 146 -4.77 -9.79 -6.28
C ILE A 146 -5.83 -10.82 -5.96
N TRP A 147 -6.90 -10.89 -6.76
CA TRP A 147 -8.01 -11.79 -6.48
C TRP A 147 -7.52 -13.23 -6.20
N PRO A 148 -7.94 -13.88 -5.10
CA PRO A 148 -8.96 -13.45 -4.13
C PRO A 148 -8.43 -12.72 -2.86
N ALA A 149 -7.15 -12.37 -2.80
CA ALA A 149 -6.50 -11.79 -1.63
C ALA A 149 -6.34 -10.26 -1.71
N SER A 150 -6.51 -9.57 -0.58
CA SER A 150 -6.20 -8.15 -0.44
C SER A 150 -5.52 -7.87 0.90
N THR A 151 -4.74 -6.80 0.96
CA THR A 151 -4.13 -6.28 2.19
C THR A 151 -3.93 -4.78 2.09
N ASP A 152 -4.29 -4.08 3.16
CA ASP A 152 -4.07 -2.64 3.31
C ASP A 152 -2.79 -2.35 4.10
N TYR A 153 -2.05 -1.34 3.67
CA TYR A 153 -0.87 -0.84 4.36
C TYR A 153 -1.03 0.63 4.72
N ASP A 154 -0.83 0.98 5.98
CA ASP A 154 -0.66 2.35 6.39
C ASP A 154 0.74 2.81 5.98
N CYS A 155 0.78 3.70 4.98
CA CYS A 155 2.00 4.31 4.47
C CYS A 155 2.07 5.78 4.88
N PHE A 156 3.20 6.21 5.43
CA PHE A 156 3.44 7.58 5.87
C PHE A 156 4.92 7.92 5.88
N TYR A 157 5.21 9.21 5.86
CA TYR A 157 6.54 9.72 6.20
C TYR A 157 6.65 9.99 7.69
N MET A 158 7.84 9.81 8.24
CA MET A 158 8.16 10.09 9.63
C MET A 158 9.18 11.23 9.72
N GLY A 159 8.89 12.21 10.58
CA GLY A 159 9.77 13.35 10.82
C GLY A 159 10.92 13.04 11.78
N ARG A 160 11.90 13.95 11.84
CA ARG A 160 13.01 13.89 12.82
C ARG A 160 12.49 13.94 14.25
N GLY A 161 13.16 13.25 15.16
CA GLY A 161 12.83 13.15 16.58
C GLY A 161 11.64 12.24 16.90
N ASN A 162 11.10 11.52 15.91
CA ASN A 162 9.98 10.60 16.06
C ASN A 162 10.44 9.13 16.12
N ALA A 163 9.57 8.25 16.60
CA ALA A 163 9.86 6.82 16.61
C ALA A 163 8.61 6.03 16.20
N PHE A 164 8.85 4.88 15.59
CA PHE A 164 7.85 3.92 15.14
C PHE A 164 8.09 2.58 15.83
N TRP A 165 7.03 2.05 16.45
CA TRP A 165 7.03 0.79 17.19
C TRP A 165 6.08 -0.19 16.50
N SER A 166 6.58 -1.32 16.01
CA SER A 166 5.72 -2.36 15.45
C SER A 166 5.10 -3.21 16.57
N GLN A 167 3.79 -3.48 16.53
CA GLN A 167 3.14 -4.39 17.49
C GLN A 167 2.86 -5.74 16.81
N GLY A 168 3.76 -6.69 17.02
CA GLY A 168 3.69 -8.06 16.49
C GLY A 168 4.87 -8.43 15.59
N ASP A 169 4.85 -9.63 15.00
CA ASP A 169 5.89 -10.08 14.06
C ASP A 169 5.88 -9.22 12.79
N GLY A 170 6.75 -8.22 12.78
CA GLY A 170 6.97 -7.28 11.69
C GLY A 170 7.81 -7.87 10.55
N GLY A 171 7.68 -9.16 10.22
CA GLY A 171 8.41 -9.75 9.09
C GLY A 171 8.28 -8.88 7.82
N SER A 172 9.23 -8.97 6.89
CA SER A 172 9.36 -8.09 5.71
C SER A 172 8.14 -8.05 4.76
N VAL A 173 7.15 -8.91 4.98
CA VAL A 173 5.86 -8.91 4.26
C VAL A 173 4.88 -7.88 4.87
N ASN A 174 5.04 -7.56 6.15
CA ASN A 174 4.14 -6.69 6.90
C ASN A 174 4.68 -5.27 6.99
N VAL A 175 6.00 -5.11 7.21
CA VAL A 175 6.66 -3.79 7.33
C VAL A 175 7.77 -3.62 6.31
N HIS A 176 7.85 -2.42 5.76
CA HIS A 176 9.08 -1.94 5.16
C HIS A 176 9.27 -0.47 5.54
N ALA A 177 10.52 -0.12 5.82
CA ALA A 177 10.91 1.25 6.09
C ALA A 177 12.15 1.59 5.27
N ARG A 178 12.21 2.81 4.76
CA ARG A 178 13.40 3.38 4.13
C ARG A 178 13.63 4.76 4.69
N TRP A 179 14.88 5.10 4.96
CA TRP A 179 15.23 6.33 5.65
C TRP A 179 16.54 6.90 5.16
N GLN A 180 16.77 8.17 5.48
CA GLN A 180 18.03 8.84 5.19
C GLN A 180 19.16 8.26 6.04
N ARG A 181 20.27 7.94 5.39
CA ARG A 181 21.45 7.39 6.04
C ARG A 181 21.93 8.30 7.17
N GLY A 182 22.15 7.71 8.35
CA GLY A 182 22.66 8.42 9.53
C GLY A 182 21.62 9.25 10.29
N VAL A 183 20.37 9.29 9.83
CA VAL A 183 19.30 10.03 10.51
C VAL A 183 18.45 9.14 11.41
N CYS A 184 18.22 7.90 10.97
CA CYS A 184 17.44 6.94 11.74
C CYS A 184 18.22 5.67 12.04
N ARG A 185 17.82 4.97 13.09
CA ARG A 185 18.38 3.68 13.53
C ARG A 185 17.29 2.74 14.02
N PHE A 186 17.49 1.45 13.77
CA PHE A 186 16.76 0.41 14.48
C PHE A 186 17.38 0.14 15.84
N ASP A 187 16.55 -0.13 16.83
CA ASP A 187 16.99 -0.68 18.10
C ASP A 187 16.96 -2.22 18.10
N LYS A 188 17.18 -2.83 19.27
CA LYS A 188 17.15 -4.29 19.43
C LYS A 188 15.73 -4.87 19.38
N SER A 189 14.71 -4.05 19.53
CA SER A 189 13.29 -4.40 19.50
C SER A 189 12.69 -4.24 18.10
N SER A 190 13.50 -3.90 17.09
CA SER A 190 13.08 -3.57 15.71
C SER A 190 12.26 -2.28 15.63
N ASP A 191 12.44 -1.37 16.57
CA ASP A 191 11.81 -0.06 16.59
C ASP A 191 12.66 0.95 15.82
N LEU A 192 12.02 1.73 14.94
CA LEU A 192 12.70 2.72 14.12
C LEU A 192 12.70 4.07 14.82
N TYR A 193 13.87 4.58 15.14
CA TYR A 193 14.05 5.91 15.74
C TYR A 193 14.68 6.86 14.73
N CYS A 194 14.02 7.99 14.53
CA CYS A 194 14.50 9.17 13.80
C CYS A 194 14.47 10.39 14.74
#